data_AF-A0A1R0ZLQ4-F1
#
_entry.id   AF-A0A1R0ZLQ4-F1
#
_cell.length_a   1.000
_cell.length_b   1.000
_cell.length_c   1.000
_cell.angle_alpha   90.00
_cell.angle_beta   90.00
_cell.angle_gamma   90.00
#
_symmetry.space_group_name_H-M   'P 1'
#
loop_
_entity.id
_entity.type
_entity.pdbx_description
1 polymer ?
#
loop_
_entity_poly.entity_id
_entity_poly.type
_entity_poly.pdbx_seq_one_letter_code
_entity_poly.pdbx_strand_id
1 'polypeptide(L)'
;MTNELIDRNESPVKVGDQVEVRLPTYIGHIVICNGPVEYRTEDVGCYGHGYGINDPQRGFTYLSSISKSTTKMIILRPLGHRPTA
;
A
#
# COMPACT_ATOMS: atom_id res chain seq x y z
N MET A 1 -7.16 7.77 17.16
CA MET A 1 -6.11 7.92 16.12
C MET A 1 -6.67 7.32 14.85
N THR A 2 -6.90 8.11 13.82
CA THR A 2 -7.21 7.60 12.48
C THR A 2 -5.91 7.07 11.88
N ASN A 3 -5.85 5.78 11.56
CA ASN A 3 -4.71 5.17 10.88
C ASN A 3 -4.71 5.63 9.42
N GLU A 4 -4.29 6.87 9.16
CA GLU A 4 -4.18 7.39 7.81
C GLU A 4 -2.94 6.79 7.15
N LEU A 5 -3.14 6.17 5.98
CA LEU A 5 -2.04 5.69 5.16
C LEU A 5 -1.40 6.88 4.47
N ILE A 6 -0.08 7.06 4.57
CA ILE A 6 0.64 8.21 4.01
C ILE A 6 1.68 7.71 3.00
N ASP A 7 1.79 8.39 1.86
CA ASP A 7 2.79 8.08 0.84
C ASP A 7 4.18 8.66 1.17
N ARG A 8 5.17 8.38 0.32
CA ARG A 8 6.54 8.87 0.54
C ARG A 8 6.70 10.39 0.56
N ASN A 9 5.73 11.14 0.03
CA ASN A 9 5.73 12.59 -0.04
C ASN A 9 4.86 13.19 1.08
N GLU A 10 4.61 12.41 2.15
CA GLU A 10 3.77 12.82 3.27
C GLU A 10 2.32 13.14 2.86
N SER A 11 1.88 12.66 1.69
CA SER A 11 0.52 12.89 1.21
C SER A 11 -0.39 11.72 1.62
N PRO A 12 -1.61 11.99 2.12
CA PRO A 12 -2.52 10.95 2.58
C PRO A 12 -2.99 10.11 1.38
N VAL A 13 -2.90 8.79 1.47
CA VAL A 13 -3.34 7.78 0.49
C VAL A 13 -4.80 7.42 0.70
N LYS A 14 -5.57 7.38 -0.37
CA LYS A 14 -7.03 7.12 -0.34
C LYS A 14 -7.33 5.73 -0.90
N VAL A 15 -8.46 5.17 -0.45
CA VAL A 15 -9.02 3.95 -1.05
C VAL A 15 -9.31 4.21 -2.53
N GLY A 16 -8.95 3.25 -3.39
CA GLY A 16 -9.05 3.35 -4.85
C GLY A 16 -7.82 3.94 -5.53
N ASP A 17 -6.91 4.59 -4.79
CA ASP A 17 -5.65 5.07 -5.36
C ASP A 17 -4.83 3.90 -5.87
N GLN A 18 -4.37 4.00 -7.12
CA GLN A 18 -3.35 3.09 -7.62
C GLN A 18 -2.04 3.40 -6.92
N VAL A 19 -1.40 2.40 -6.34
CA VAL A 19 -0.11 2.55 -5.68
C VAL A 19 0.83 1.40 -6.02
N GLU A 20 2.12 1.64 -5.87
CA GLU A 20 3.17 0.63 -5.93
C GLU A 20 3.95 0.64 -4.60
N VAL A 21 4.06 -0.52 -3.96
CA VAL A 21 4.83 -0.67 -2.73
C VAL A 21 6.18 -1.28 -3.02
N ARG A 22 7.21 -0.57 -2.58
CA ARG A 22 8.60 -0.98 -2.73
C ARG A 22 9.26 -1.28 -1.39
N LEU A 23 10.11 -2.31 -1.41
CA LEU A 23 11.03 -2.64 -0.33
C LEU A 23 12.44 -2.15 -0.69
N PRO A 24 13.11 -1.37 0.16
CA PRO A 24 14.53 -1.07 -0.02
C PRO A 24 15.38 -2.32 0.21
N THR A 25 16.40 -2.48 -0.62
CA THR A 25 17.39 -3.56 -0.60
C THR A 25 18.80 -2.97 -0.78
N TYR A 26 19.85 -3.77 -0.62
CA TYR A 26 21.23 -3.32 -0.76
C TYR A 26 21.60 -2.84 -2.18
N ILE A 27 20.85 -3.24 -3.21
CA ILE A 27 21.07 -2.88 -4.63
C ILE A 27 20.01 -1.93 -5.20
N GLY A 28 19.09 -1.42 -4.37
CA GLY A 28 17.99 -0.58 -4.83
C GLY A 28 16.67 -0.99 -4.20
N HIS A 29 15.66 -1.30 -5.01
CA HIS A 29 14.32 -1.60 -4.52
C HIS A 29 13.69 -2.78 -5.25
N ILE A 30 12.86 -3.54 -4.53
CA ILE A 30 11.98 -4.56 -5.12
C ILE A 30 10.52 -4.12 -5.00
N VAL A 31 9.73 -4.38 -6.03
CA VAL A 31 8.27 -4.15 -6.00
C VAL A 31 7.62 -5.36 -5.32
N ILE A 32 6.85 -5.11 -4.26
CA ILE A 32 6.18 -6.15 -3.48
C ILE A 32 4.77 -6.40 -4.02
N CYS A 33 4.02 -5.32 -4.25
CA CYS A 33 2.69 -5.34 -4.82
C CYS A 33 2.41 -3.99 -5.49
N ASN A 34 1.53 -4.01 -6.49
CA ASN A 34 0.98 -2.82 -7.12
C ASN A 34 -0.52 -2.98 -7.38
N GLY A 35 -1.27 -1.89 -7.30
CA GLY A 35 -2.72 -1.94 -7.50
C GLY A 35 -3.48 -0.90 -6.68
N PRO A 36 -4.82 -0.94 -6.72
CA PRO A 36 -5.67 -0.06 -5.93
C PRO A 36 -5.53 -0.37 -4.44
N VAL A 37 -5.52 0.69 -3.62
CA VAL A 37 -5.67 0.58 -2.18
C VAL A 37 -7.10 0.19 -1.83
N GLU A 38 -7.26 -0.84 -1.01
CA GLU A 38 -8.55 -1.23 -0.45
C GLU A 38 -8.45 -1.30 1.08
N TYR A 39 -9.56 -1.03 1.76
CA TYR A 39 -9.71 -1.28 3.19
C TYR A 39 -10.64 -2.48 3.36
N ARG A 40 -10.16 -3.56 3.99
CA ARG A 40 -10.96 -4.75 4.24
C ARG A 40 -11.32 -4.87 5.71
N THR A 41 -12.60 -5.11 5.95
CA THR A 41 -13.19 -5.36 7.27
C THR A 41 -13.47 -6.84 7.52
N GLU A 42 -13.18 -7.74 6.58
CA GLU A 42 -13.52 -9.15 6.74
C GLU A 42 -12.44 -9.94 7.49
N ASP A 43 -12.92 -10.71 8.46
CA ASP A 43 -12.20 -11.50 9.47
C ASP A 43 -11.70 -12.85 8.89
N VAL A 44 -10.96 -12.81 7.78
CA VAL A 44 -10.55 -14.04 7.05
C VAL A 44 -9.16 -14.56 7.50
N GLY A 45 -8.62 -14.07 8.62
CA GLY A 45 -7.39 -14.59 9.21
C GLY A 45 -6.81 -13.71 10.32
N CYS A 46 -5.75 -14.20 10.99
CA CYS A 46 -5.06 -13.58 12.15
C CYS A 46 -4.47 -12.16 11.93
N TYR A 47 -4.76 -11.50 10.81
CA TYR A 47 -4.19 -10.23 10.38
C TYR A 47 -5.14 -9.03 10.59
N GLY A 48 -6.41 -9.25 10.97
CA GLY A 48 -7.37 -8.21 11.36
C GLY A 48 -7.84 -7.29 10.22
N HIS A 49 -8.62 -6.26 10.57
CA HIS A 49 -9.06 -5.22 9.65
C HIS A 49 -7.91 -4.29 9.26
N GLY A 50 -7.85 -3.84 8.01
CA GLY A 50 -6.80 -2.91 7.62
C GLY A 50 -6.73 -2.56 6.15
N TYR A 51 -5.80 -1.64 5.87
CA TYR A 51 -5.43 -1.26 4.51
C TYR A 51 -4.55 -2.34 3.87
N GLY A 52 -4.85 -2.62 2.61
CA GLY A 52 -4.04 -3.47 1.74
C GLY A 52 -4.09 -3.00 0.30
N ILE A 53 -3.35 -3.69 -0.54
CA ILE A 53 -3.29 -3.44 -1.97
C ILE A 53 -3.83 -4.66 -2.69
N ASN A 54 -4.79 -4.46 -3.57
CA ASN A 54 -5.33 -5.52 -4.40
C ASN A 54 -4.52 -5.64 -5.68
N ASP A 55 -3.50 -6.50 -5.65
CA ASP A 55 -2.64 -6.72 -6.80
C ASP A 55 -3.31 -7.67 -7.80
N PRO A 56 -3.52 -7.29 -9.07
CA PRO A 56 -4.18 -8.15 -10.05
C PRO A 56 -3.49 -9.51 -10.28
N GLN A 57 -2.19 -9.60 -10.00
CA GLN A 57 -1.38 -10.81 -10.19
C GLN A 57 -1.22 -11.63 -8.90
N ARG A 58 -1.26 -10.97 -7.73
CA ARG A 58 -0.95 -11.60 -6.43
C ARG A 58 -2.13 -11.67 -5.46
N GLY A 59 -3.21 -10.97 -5.76
CA GLY A 59 -4.35 -10.80 -4.88
C GLY A 59 -4.09 -9.75 -3.80
N PHE A 60 -4.96 -9.75 -2.77
CA PHE A 60 -4.95 -8.75 -1.73
C PHE A 60 -3.80 -8.95 -0.73
N THR A 61 -2.98 -7.92 -0.57
CA THR A 61 -1.85 -7.92 0.38
C THR A 61 -2.05 -6.86 1.44
N TYR A 62 -2.18 -7.27 2.69
CA TYR A 62 -2.26 -6.35 3.84
C TYR A 62 -0.94 -5.61 4.06
N LEU A 63 -1.00 -4.29 4.21
CA LEU A 63 0.19 -3.47 4.46
C LEU A 63 0.84 -3.77 5.83
N SER A 64 0.03 -4.20 6.80
CA SER A 64 0.51 -4.69 8.10
C SER A 64 1.38 -5.96 7.98
N SER A 65 1.19 -6.76 6.92
CA SER A 65 2.00 -7.98 6.70
C SER A 65 3.38 -7.68 6.11
N ILE A 66 3.54 -6.53 5.45
CA ILE A 66 4.78 -6.11 4.79
C ILE A 66 5.64 -5.27 5.76
N SER A 67 5.01 -4.45 6.60
CA SER A 67 5.70 -3.63 7.61
C SER A 67 6.06 -4.44 8.86
N LYS A 68 7.21 -5.13 8.86
CA LYS A 68 7.83 -5.68 10.09
C LYS A 68 9.02 -4.81 10.50
N SER A 69 9.15 -4.59 11.81
CA SER A 69 10.02 -3.71 12.64
C SER A 69 11.29 -3.03 12.10
N THR A 70 11.84 -3.40 10.94
CA THR A 70 13.04 -2.78 10.34
C THR A 70 12.83 -2.34 8.90
N THR A 71 11.73 -2.74 8.28
CA THR A 71 11.54 -2.60 6.84
C THR A 71 10.63 -1.42 6.53
N LYS A 72 11.24 -0.29 6.15
CA LYS A 72 10.49 0.90 5.70
C LYS A 72 9.92 0.64 4.31
N MET A 73 8.60 0.57 4.20
CA MET A 73 7.92 0.50 2.92
C MET A 73 7.87 1.88 2.27
N ILE A 74 8.04 1.93 0.96
CA ILE A 74 7.84 3.14 0.18
C ILE A 74 6.56 2.95 -0.64
N ILE A 75 5.53 3.72 -0.32
CA ILE A 75 4.27 3.75 -1.08
C ILE A 75 4.41 4.85 -2.13
N LEU A 76 4.31 4.44 -3.41
CA LEU A 76 4.36 5.35 -4.54
C LEU A 76 2.98 5.42 -5.19
N ARG A 77 2.44 6.62 -5.36
CA ARG A 77 1.36 6.85 -6.31
C ARG A 77 1.97 7.05 -7.71
N PRO A 78 1.43 6.42 -8.77
CA PRO A 78 1.71 6.87 -10.12
C PRO A 78 1.21 8.32 -10.23
N LEU A 79 2.07 9.22 -10.70
CA LEU A 79 1.70 10.61 -11.01
C LEU A 79 0.77 10.58 -12.24
N GLY A 80 -0.53 10.33 -12.05
CA GLY A 80 -1.38 9.94 -13.17
C GLY A 80 -2.90 9.92 -12.97
N HIS A 81 -3.48 10.91 -12.29
CA HIS A 81 -4.76 11.48 -12.72
C HIS A 81 -4.75 12.97 -12.37
N ARG A 82 -4.58 13.83 -13.37
CA ARG A 82 -5.04 15.22 -13.24
C ARG A 82 -6.52 15.15 -12.89
N PRO A 83 -7.03 15.91 -11.92
CA PRO A 83 -8.46 16.17 -11.90
C PRO A 83 -8.80 16.83 -13.23
N THR A 84 -9.51 16.13 -14.11
CA THR A 84 -10.25 16.78 -15.17
C THR A 84 -11.29 17.64 -14.47
N ALA A 85 -11.05 18.95 -14.48
CA ALA A 85 -12.07 19.95 -14.23
C ALA A 85 -13.22 19.83 -15.24
#